data_AF-A0A059F0U9-F1
#
_entry.id   AF-A0A059F0U9-F1
#
_cell.length_a   1.000
_cell.length_b   1.000
_cell.length_c   1.000
_cell.angle_alpha   90.00
_cell.angle_beta   90.00
_cell.angle_gamma   90.00
#
_symmetry.space_group_name_H-M   'P 1'
#
loop_
_entity.id
_entity.type
_entity.pdbx_description
1 polymer ?
#
loop_
_entity_poly.entity_id
_entity_poly.type
_entity_poly.pdbx_seq_one_letter_code
_entity_poly.pdbx_strand_id
1 'polypeptide(L)'
;MTKELTNLEKNIFCLNNLDLLHFLMDYKLLKNELACIYCKILCAFRNYKKSPDEYGWRCLNKGCKKYKFYYSIRKESFFEGFSCNIREIMKILIKYVSMHNTSNT
;
A
#
# COMPACT_ATOMS: atom_id res chain seq x y z
N MET A 1 19.00 16.21 -0.10
CA MET A 1 18.28 15.17 0.65
C MET A 1 17.16 15.71 1.56
N THR A 2 17.41 16.71 2.42
CA THR A 2 16.37 17.28 3.31
C THR A 2 15.16 17.89 2.59
N LYS A 3 15.38 18.53 1.43
CA LYS A 3 14.32 19.15 0.60
C LYS A 3 13.42 18.14 -0.13
N GLU A 4 13.97 16.97 -0.48
CA GLU A 4 13.22 15.90 -1.15
C GLU A 4 12.35 15.13 -0.15
N LEU A 5 12.87 14.88 1.05
CA LEU A 5 12.14 14.22 2.13
C LEU A 5 10.94 15.07 2.60
N THR A 6 11.13 16.38 2.73
CA THR A 6 10.04 17.32 3.07
C THR A 6 9.00 17.44 1.96
N ASN A 7 9.39 17.26 0.69
CA ASN A 7 8.43 17.23 -0.41
C ASN A 7 7.65 15.90 -0.45
N LEU A 8 8.33 14.78 -0.18
CA LEU A 8 7.73 13.46 -0.04
C LEU A 8 6.72 13.42 1.12
N GLU A 9 7.07 14.00 2.27
CA GLU A 9 6.16 14.22 3.39
C GLU A 9 4.89 14.90 2.91
N LYS A 10 5.00 16.13 2.40
CA LYS A 10 3.84 16.93 1.97
C LYS A 10 2.96 16.17 0.98
N ASN A 11 3.57 15.46 0.03
CA ASN A 11 2.83 14.65 -0.93
C ASN A 11 2.06 13.53 -0.22
N ILE A 12 2.70 12.74 0.65
CA ILE A 12 2.03 11.63 1.35
C ILE A 12 0.95 12.12 2.32
N PHE A 13 1.10 13.28 2.95
CA PHE A 13 0.07 13.82 3.86
C PHE A 13 -1.18 14.31 3.12
N CYS A 14 -1.03 14.85 1.91
CA CYS A 14 -2.13 15.47 1.17
C CYS A 14 -2.91 14.51 0.25
N LEU A 15 -2.31 13.39 -0.16
CA LEU A 15 -2.98 12.42 -1.03
C LEU A 15 -4.15 11.75 -0.31
N ASN A 16 -5.26 11.51 -1.01
CA ASN A 16 -6.29 10.58 -0.52
C ASN A 16 -5.73 9.13 -0.52
N ASN A 17 -6.47 8.17 0.04
CA ASN A 17 -5.96 6.80 0.16
C ASN A 17 -5.73 6.13 -1.19
N LEU A 18 -6.58 6.38 -2.19
CA LEU A 18 -6.42 5.82 -3.53
C LEU A 18 -5.14 6.33 -4.20
N ASP A 19 -4.93 7.64 -4.18
CA ASP A 19 -3.76 8.25 -4.80
C ASP A 19 -2.47 7.87 -4.07
N LEU A 20 -2.53 7.70 -2.74
CA LEU A 20 -1.41 7.16 -1.96
C LEU A 20 -1.07 5.73 -2.41
N LEU A 21 -2.07 4.87 -2.61
CA LEU A 21 -1.83 3.50 -3.06
C LEU A 21 -1.24 3.46 -4.47
N HIS A 22 -1.75 4.25 -5.40
CA HIS A 22 -1.17 4.37 -6.75
C HIS A 22 0.27 4.89 -6.71
N PHE A 23 0.53 5.94 -5.93
CA PHE A 23 1.90 6.43 -5.71
C PHE A 23 2.82 5.29 -5.24
N LEU A 24 2.39 4.47 -4.28
CA LEU A 24 3.21 3.36 -3.80
C LEU A 24 3.37 2.23 -4.84
N MET A 25 2.39 2.02 -5.72
CA MET A 25 2.52 1.09 -6.85
C MET A 25 3.53 1.58 -7.89
N ASP A 26 3.50 2.88 -8.23
CA ASP A 26 4.41 3.49 -9.20
C ASP A 26 5.88 3.38 -8.74
N TYR A 27 6.10 3.51 -7.43
CA TYR A 27 7.40 3.33 -6.79
C TYR A 27 7.72 1.86 -6.48
N LYS A 28 6.89 0.90 -6.91
CA LYS A 28 7.06 -0.54 -6.71
C LYS A 28 7.13 -0.98 -5.24
N LEU A 29 6.61 -0.16 -4.32
CA LEU A 29 6.46 -0.48 -2.90
C LEU A 29 5.20 -1.31 -2.65
N LEU A 30 4.24 -1.27 -3.57
CA LEU A 30 3.11 -2.19 -3.67
C LEU A 30 3.12 -2.85 -5.05
N LYS A 31 2.51 -4.03 -5.14
CA LYS A 31 2.24 -4.65 -6.44
C LYS A 31 1.17 -3.85 -7.19
N ASN A 32 1.34 -3.70 -8.48
CA ASN A 32 0.36 -3.14 -9.41
C ASN A 32 -0.68 -4.18 -9.87
N GLU A 33 -0.40 -5.46 -9.69
CA GLU A 33 -1.31 -6.56 -10.02
C GLU A 33 -1.13 -7.74 -9.05
N LEU A 34 -2.19 -8.53 -8.87
CA LEU A 34 -2.15 -9.74 -8.06
C LEU A 34 -2.93 -10.86 -8.74
N ALA A 35 -2.27 -11.98 -9.02
CA ALA A 35 -2.94 -13.21 -9.42
C ALA A 35 -3.55 -13.92 -8.19
N CYS A 36 -4.80 -14.37 -8.32
CA CYS A 36 -5.44 -15.17 -7.27
C CYS A 36 -4.63 -16.45 -7.00
N ILE A 37 -4.27 -16.72 -5.75
CA ILE A 37 -3.42 -17.87 -5.38
C ILE A 37 -4.05 -19.21 -5.83
N TYR A 38 -5.39 -19.28 -5.89
CA TYR A 38 -6.15 -20.50 -6.20
C TYR A 38 -6.43 -20.70 -7.68
N CYS A 39 -6.88 -19.67 -8.42
CA CYS A 39 -7.24 -19.82 -9.84
C CYS A 39 -6.24 -19.19 -10.80
N LYS A 40 -5.18 -18.53 -10.29
CA LYS A 40 -4.12 -17.85 -11.05
C LYS A 40 -4.57 -16.74 -12.01
N ILE A 41 -5.85 -16.41 -12.03
CA ILE A 41 -6.39 -15.27 -12.78
C ILE A 41 -6.15 -13.98 -11.98
N LEU A 42 -5.85 -12.91 -12.71
CA LEU A 42 -5.67 -11.57 -12.15
C LEU A 42 -6.90 -11.11 -11.36
N CYS A 43 -6.64 -10.59 -10.17
CA CYS A 43 -7.65 -9.98 -9.32
C CYS A 43 -7.90 -8.54 -9.77
N ALA A 44 -9.11 -8.04 -9.52
CA ALA A 44 -9.44 -6.64 -9.75
C ALA A 44 -9.11 -5.80 -8.51
N PHE A 45 -8.47 -4.66 -8.71
CA PHE A 45 -8.32 -3.64 -7.67
C PHE A 45 -9.68 -3.02 -7.33
N ARG A 46 -10.14 -3.14 -6.08
CA ARG A 46 -11.47 -2.69 -5.66
C ARG A 46 -11.46 -2.14 -4.23
N ASN A 47 -12.43 -1.26 -3.97
CA ASN A 47 -12.78 -0.85 -2.61
C ASN A 47 -13.06 -2.06 -1.72
N TYR A 48 -12.47 -2.04 -0.53
CA TYR A 48 -12.59 -3.03 0.52
C TYR A 48 -12.63 -2.33 1.89
N LYS A 49 -13.85 -1.96 2.34
CA LYS A 49 -14.06 -1.20 3.58
C LYS A 49 -13.53 -1.85 4.86
N LYS A 50 -13.27 -3.16 4.86
CA LYS A 50 -12.67 -3.86 6.02
C LYS A 50 -11.14 -3.80 6.03
N SER A 51 -10.53 -3.37 4.92
CA SER A 51 -9.09 -3.12 4.85
C SER A 51 -8.77 -1.82 5.57
N PRO A 52 -7.68 -1.76 6.36
CA PRO A 52 -7.18 -0.51 6.93
C PRO A 52 -6.78 0.53 5.86
N ASP A 53 -6.53 0.09 4.62
CA ASP A 53 -6.18 0.97 3.48
C ASP A 53 -7.35 1.15 2.50
N GLU A 54 -8.56 0.74 2.88
CA GLU A 54 -9.82 0.89 2.12
C GLU A 54 -9.89 0.19 0.76
N TYR A 55 -8.80 -0.41 0.28
CA TYR A 55 -8.71 -1.13 -0.99
C TYR A 55 -8.09 -2.51 -0.83
N GLY A 56 -8.32 -3.37 -1.83
CA GLY A 56 -7.73 -4.70 -1.92
C GLY A 56 -7.93 -5.34 -3.29
N TRP A 57 -7.36 -6.53 -3.44
CA TRP A 57 -7.44 -7.31 -4.67
C TRP A 57 -8.58 -8.31 -4.60
N ARG A 58 -9.60 -8.16 -5.45
CA ARG A 58 -10.78 -9.03 -5.45
C ARG A 58 -10.72 -10.05 -6.58
N CYS A 59 -10.84 -11.34 -6.25
CA CYS A 59 -10.99 -12.37 -7.28
C CYS A 59 -12.38 -12.29 -7.92
N LEU A 60 -12.45 -12.16 -9.25
CA LEU A 60 -13.71 -12.09 -10.00
C LEU A 60 -13.99 -13.33 -10.87
N ASN A 61 -13.14 -14.35 -10.81
CA ASN A 61 -13.39 -15.60 -11.52
C ASN A 61 -14.49 -16.41 -10.81
N LYS A 62 -15.64 -16.57 -11.46
CA LYS A 62 -16.79 -17.34 -10.94
C LYS A 62 -16.46 -18.80 -10.67
N GLY A 63 -15.52 -19.40 -11.40
CA GLY A 63 -15.08 -20.78 -11.20
C GLY A 63 -14.07 -20.96 -10.06
N CYS A 64 -13.65 -19.89 -9.38
CA CYS A 64 -12.67 -19.98 -8.32
C CYS A 64 -13.32 -20.30 -6.98
N LYS A 65 -12.70 -21.19 -6.19
CA LYS A 65 -13.07 -21.45 -4.78
C LYS A 65 -13.03 -20.19 -3.89
N LYS A 66 -12.33 -19.14 -4.33
CA LYS A 66 -12.24 -17.82 -3.68
C LYS A 66 -12.93 -16.72 -4.50
N TYR A 67 -13.97 -17.04 -5.27
CA TYR A 67 -14.75 -16.02 -5.97
C TYR A 67 -15.24 -14.93 -5.01
N LYS A 68 -15.11 -13.65 -5.43
CA LYS A 68 -15.41 -12.44 -4.64
C LYS A 68 -14.59 -12.24 -3.37
N PHE A 69 -13.66 -13.13 -3.04
CA PHE A 69 -12.73 -12.97 -1.92
C PHE A 69 -11.77 -11.80 -2.17
N TYR A 70 -11.37 -11.14 -1.09
CA TYR A 70 -10.43 -10.03 -1.10
C TYR A 70 -9.08 -10.47 -0.52
N TYR A 71 -8.00 -10.17 -1.23
CA TYR A 71 -6.65 -10.19 -0.70
C TYR A 71 -6.25 -8.77 -0.31
N SER A 72 -5.38 -8.66 0.69
CA SER A 72 -4.81 -7.38 1.10
C SER A 72 -4.08 -6.72 -0.07
N ILE A 73 -4.20 -5.40 -0.19
CA ILE A 73 -3.39 -4.61 -1.15
C ILE A 73 -1.88 -4.71 -0.85
N ARG A 74 -1.54 -5.08 0.39
CA ARG A 74 -0.18 -5.22 0.91
C ARG A 74 0.44 -6.59 0.64
N LYS A 75 -0.29 -7.50 0.03
CA LYS A 75 0.18 -8.88 -0.16
C LYS A 75 1.50 -8.87 -0.94
N GLU A 76 2.49 -9.59 -0.44
CA GLU A 76 3.84 -9.70 -1.01
C GLU A 76 4.59 -8.36 -1.10
N SER A 77 4.37 -7.46 -0.13
CA SER A 77 5.13 -6.21 0.00
C SER A 77 5.72 -6.04 1.39
N PHE A 78 6.58 -5.04 1.54
CA PHE A 78 7.10 -4.63 2.85
C PHE A 78 5.99 -4.38 3.88
N PHE A 79 4.82 -3.90 3.43
CA PHE A 79 3.71 -3.57 4.32
C PHE A 79 2.89 -4.80 4.77
N GLU A 80 3.20 -6.00 4.28
CA GLU A 80 2.50 -7.21 4.69
C GLU A 80 2.69 -7.47 6.20
N GLY A 81 1.60 -7.81 6.90
CA GLY A 81 1.62 -8.14 8.33
C GLY A 81 1.51 -6.94 9.28
N PHE A 82 1.69 -5.71 8.81
CA PHE A 82 1.45 -4.52 9.64
C PHE A 82 -0.04 -4.37 10.03
N SER A 83 -0.31 -4.00 11.28
CA SER A 83 -1.66 -3.82 11.81
C SER A 83 -2.25 -2.43 11.54
N CYS A 84 -1.43 -1.39 11.46
CA CYS A 84 -1.84 -0.01 11.17
C CYS A 84 -2.00 0.25 9.66
N ASN A 85 -2.67 1.33 9.27
CA ASN A 85 -2.80 1.72 7.86
C ASN A 85 -1.44 2.13 7.26
N ILE A 86 -1.28 1.99 5.94
CA ILE A 86 -0.02 2.28 5.23
C ILE A 86 0.43 3.73 5.46
N ARG A 87 -0.51 4.68 5.53
CA ARG A 87 -0.19 6.08 5.74
C ARG A 87 0.53 6.29 7.07
N GLU A 88 0.06 5.68 8.14
CA GLU A 88 0.72 5.75 9.45
C GLU A 88 2.12 5.12 9.43
N ILE A 89 2.29 3.99 8.73
CA ILE A 89 3.61 3.38 8.53
C ILE A 89 4.55 4.37 7.84
N MET A 90 4.10 4.99 6.75
CA MET A 90 4.90 5.97 6.01
C MET A 90 5.29 7.17 6.87
N LYS A 91 4.35 7.72 7.67
CA LYS A 91 4.64 8.82 8.59
C LYS A 91 5.73 8.45 9.61
N ILE A 92 5.66 7.25 10.17
CA ILE A 92 6.65 6.76 11.13
C ILE A 92 8.02 6.62 10.47
N LEU A 93 8.10 5.98 9.30
CA LEU A 93 9.36 5.79 8.57
C LEU A 93 10.03 7.13 8.24
N ILE A 94 9.25 8.08 7.73
CA ILE A 94 9.73 9.41 7.44
C ILE A 94 10.24 10.10 8.71
N LYS A 95 9.45 10.12 9.79
CA LYS A 95 9.84 10.76 11.05
C LYS A 95 11.15 10.18 11.58
N TYR A 96 11.29 8.85 11.54
CA TYR A 96 12.51 8.16 11.96
C TYR A 96 13.72 8.63 11.15
N VAL A 97 13.61 8.65 9.81
CA VAL A 97 14.69 9.13 8.94
C VAL A 97 15.02 10.61 9.21
N SER A 98 14.01 11.45 9.39
CA SER A 98 14.19 12.88 9.69
C SER A 98 14.96 13.12 11.00
N MET A 99 14.68 12.33 12.06
CA MET A 99 15.38 12.43 13.34
C MET A 99 16.86 12.00 13.28
N HIS A 100 17.18 10.99 12.46
CA HIS A 100 18.55 10.52 12.28
C HIS A 100 19.38 11.44 11.37
N ASN A 101 18.75 12.23 10.51
CA ASN A 101 19.45 13.21 9.70
C ASN A 101 19.84 14.47 10.48
N THR A 102 19.16 14.78 11.59
CA THR A 102 19.49 15.93 12.46
C THR A 102 20.57 15.63 13.51
N SER A 103 20.98 14.37 13.66
CA SER A 103 22.00 13.94 14.64
C SER A 103 23.39 13.72 14.01
N ASN A 104 23.52 13.90 12.69
CA ASN A 104 24.77 13.78 11.93
C ASN A 104 25.30 15.12 11.39
N THR A 105 24.87 16.23 12.00
CA THR A 105 25.34 17.61 11.75
C THR A 105 25.61 18.28 13.08
#